data_AF-A0A1D6XS86-F1
#
_entry.id   AF-A0A1D6XS86-F1
#
_cell.length_a   1.000
_cell.length_b   1.000
_cell.length_c   1.000
_cell.angle_alpha   90.00
_cell.angle_beta   90.00
_cell.angle_gamma   90.00
#
_symmetry.space_group_name_H-M   'P 1'
#
loop_
_entity.id
_entity.type
_entity.pdbx_description
1 polymer ?
#
loop_
_entity_poly.entity_id
_entity_poly.type
_entity_poly.pdbx_seq_one_letter_code
_entity_poly.pdbx_strand_id
1 'polypeptide(L)'
;MIKRYKCVVVANGLFPTGQQALELLRQAEFVVACDGAVIGLENGRLPDAVVGDLDSLPEPVRNRYSDRIHRVKDQETNDLTKAVNYVKTLGFRE
;
A
#
# COMPACT_ATOMS: atom_id res chain seq x y z
N MET A 1 -2.73 -12.04 -22.08
CA MET A 1 -3.78 -11.71 -21.08
C MET A 1 -3.10 -10.97 -19.94
N ILE A 2 -3.49 -9.72 -19.66
CA ILE A 2 -3.04 -9.01 -18.46
C ILE A 2 -3.80 -9.62 -17.28
N LYS A 3 -3.07 -10.14 -16.29
CA LYS A 3 -3.65 -10.75 -15.10
C LYS A 3 -4.19 -9.62 -14.22
N ARG A 4 -5.47 -9.63 -13.89
CA ARG A 4 -6.11 -8.59 -13.09
C ARG A 4 -6.13 -9.03 -11.63
N TYR A 5 -5.43 -8.31 -10.78
CA TYR A 5 -5.44 -8.53 -9.33
C TYR A 5 -6.48 -7.63 -8.69
N LYS A 6 -7.25 -8.17 -7.74
CA LYS A 6 -8.22 -7.37 -6.99
C LYS A 6 -7.52 -6.43 -6.03
N CYS A 7 -6.51 -6.94 -5.33
CA CYS A 7 -5.71 -6.18 -4.39
C CYS A 7 -4.25 -6.13 -4.82
N VAL A 8 -3.63 -4.96 -4.78
CA VAL A 8 -2.18 -4.79 -4.98
C VAL A 8 -1.57 -4.14 -3.75
N VAL A 9 -0.50 -4.72 -3.23
CA VAL A 9 0.28 -4.16 -2.12
C VAL A 9 1.56 -3.55 -2.68
N VAL A 10 1.82 -2.29 -2.34
CA VAL A 10 3.01 -1.53 -2.72
C VAL A 10 3.95 -1.49 -1.53
N ALA A 11 5.00 -2.28 -1.57
CA ALA A 11 6.05 -2.27 -0.55
C ALA A 11 6.89 -0.98 -0.62
N ASN A 12 7.52 -0.60 0.50
CA ASN A 12 8.35 0.60 0.63
C ASN A 12 9.77 0.40 0.05
N GLY A 13 9.84 0.00 -1.22
CA GLY A 13 11.08 -0.13 -1.99
C GLY A 13 11.17 0.92 -3.09
N LEU A 14 11.96 0.65 -4.13
CA LEU A 14 11.96 1.47 -5.33
C LEU A 14 10.58 1.41 -6.00
N PHE A 15 9.98 2.58 -6.22
CA PHE A 15 8.70 2.66 -6.91
C PHE A 15 8.84 2.14 -8.36
N PRO A 16 7.91 1.30 -8.84
CA PRO A 16 8.05 0.69 -10.15
C PRO A 16 8.00 1.73 -11.28
N THR A 17 8.93 1.61 -12.23
CA THR A 17 8.95 2.41 -13.47
C THR A 17 8.50 1.61 -14.70
N GLY A 18 8.44 0.29 -14.59
CA GLY A 18 8.01 -0.60 -15.68
C GLY A 18 6.52 -0.46 -15.97
N GLN A 19 6.17 -0.34 -17.25
CA GLN A 19 4.79 -0.12 -17.71
C GLN A 19 3.81 -1.18 -17.18
N GLN A 20 4.22 -2.45 -17.13
CA GLN A 20 3.37 -3.55 -16.67
C GLN A 20 2.96 -3.37 -15.20
N ALA A 21 3.89 -3.00 -14.31
CA ALA A 21 3.59 -2.79 -12.90
C ALA A 21 2.68 -1.56 -12.70
N LEU A 22 2.91 -0.49 -13.46
CA LEU A 22 2.07 0.70 -13.45
C LEU A 22 0.65 0.42 -13.96
N GLU A 23 0.50 -0.42 -14.99
CA GLU A 23 -0.80 -0.87 -15.49
C GLU A 23 -1.54 -1.73 -14.47
N LEU A 24 -0.85 -2.64 -13.76
CA LEU A 24 -1.44 -3.41 -12.66
C LEU A 24 -1.97 -2.51 -11.54
N LEU A 25 -1.19 -1.50 -11.13
CA LEU A 25 -1.62 -0.53 -10.12
C LEU A 25 -2.85 0.26 -10.56
N ARG A 26 -2.91 0.64 -11.84
CA ARG A 26 -4.05 1.36 -12.40
C ARG A 26 -5.32 0.50 -12.45
N GLN A 27 -5.18 -0.80 -12.73
CA GLN A 27 -6.31 -1.72 -12.93
C GLN A 27 -6.80 -2.39 -11.65
N ALA A 28 -6.00 -2.37 -10.58
CA ALA A 28 -6.34 -2.93 -9.28
C ALA A 28 -7.64 -2.32 -8.72
N GLU A 29 -8.46 -3.13 -8.06
CA GLU A 29 -9.67 -2.62 -7.40
C GLU A 29 -9.31 -1.94 -6.08
N PHE A 30 -8.30 -2.49 -5.38
CA PHE A 30 -7.84 -2.02 -4.07
C PHE A 30 -6.31 -1.95 -4.04
N VAL A 31 -5.74 -0.84 -3.56
CA VAL A 31 -4.29 -0.63 -3.45
C VAL A 31 -3.90 -0.25 -2.03
N VAL A 32 -2.96 -1.01 -1.47
CA VAL A 32 -2.41 -0.77 -0.13
C VAL A 32 -0.96 -0.32 -0.25
N ALA A 33 -0.62 0.80 0.39
CA ALA A 33 0.76 1.25 0.54
C ALA A 33 1.33 0.79 1.88
N CYS A 34 2.54 0.23 1.87
CA CYS A 34 3.31 -0.01 3.08
C CYS A 34 4.05 1.27 3.48
N ASP A 35 3.71 1.83 4.65
CA ASP A 35 4.38 2.99 5.25
C ASP A 35 4.72 4.08 4.21
N GLY A 36 6.00 4.41 4.03
CA GLY A 36 6.50 5.43 3.10
C GLY A 36 6.18 5.22 1.63
N ALA A 37 5.74 4.02 1.21
CA ALA A 37 5.39 3.72 -0.17
C ALA A 37 4.29 4.65 -0.72
N VAL A 38 3.46 5.21 0.17
CA VAL A 38 2.41 6.17 -0.18
C VAL A 38 2.96 7.38 -0.93
N ILE A 39 4.17 7.84 -0.64
CA ILE A 39 4.79 9.02 -1.26
C ILE A 39 5.08 8.76 -2.74
N GLY A 40 5.56 7.56 -3.07
CA GLY A 40 5.77 7.16 -4.47
C GLY A 40 4.44 6.90 -5.18
N LEU A 41 3.53 6.22 -4.49
CA LEU A 41 2.24 5.80 -5.03
C LEU A 41 1.35 6.98 -5.40
N GLU A 42 1.28 8.03 -4.58
CA GLU A 42 0.34 9.14 -4.78
C GLU A 42 0.52 9.91 -6.09
N ASN A 43 1.68 9.81 -6.74
CA ASN A 43 1.93 10.38 -8.06
C ASN A 43 1.26 9.60 -9.21
N GLY A 44 0.92 8.33 -8.99
CA GLY A 44 0.31 7.45 -10.00
C GLY A 44 -1.13 7.04 -9.68
N ARG A 45 -1.45 6.86 -8.40
CA ARG A 45 -2.77 6.46 -7.90
C ARG A 45 -2.85 6.73 -6.39
N LEU A 46 -4.00 7.13 -5.86
CA LEU A 46 -4.17 7.27 -4.41
C LEU A 46 -4.30 5.89 -3.73
N PRO A 47 -3.68 5.68 -2.55
CA PRO A 47 -3.90 4.45 -1.78
C PRO A 47 -5.34 4.37 -1.27
N ASP A 48 -5.86 3.15 -1.22
CA ASP A 48 -7.10 2.82 -0.52
C ASP A 48 -6.82 2.58 0.97
N ALA A 49 -5.62 2.12 1.31
CA ALA A 49 -5.13 1.99 2.68
C ALA A 49 -3.62 2.22 2.79
N VAL A 50 -3.17 2.75 3.93
CA VAL A 50 -1.74 2.85 4.29
C VAL A 50 -1.50 2.03 5.55
N VAL A 51 -0.62 1.03 5.48
CA VAL A 51 -0.37 0.08 6.57
C VAL A 51 1.10 0.11 6.97
N GLY A 52 1.37 0.18 8.27
CA GLY A 52 2.73 0.21 8.82
C GLY A 52 2.72 0.71 10.26
N ASP A 53 3.90 0.91 10.84
CA ASP A 53 4.02 1.63 12.12
C ASP A 53 3.91 3.15 11.97
N LEU A 54 4.22 3.66 10.77
CA LEU A 54 4.07 5.05 10.31
C LEU A 54 4.97 6.05 11.03
N ASP A 55 6.02 5.54 11.68
CA ASP A 55 6.94 6.36 12.46
C ASP A 55 7.89 7.14 11.54
N SER A 56 8.12 6.66 10.31
CA SER A 56 8.97 7.29 9.29
C SER A 56 8.24 8.34 8.44
N LEU A 57 6.90 8.37 8.49
CA LEU A 57 6.08 9.13 7.56
C LEU A 57 6.03 10.63 7.93
N PRO A 58 6.22 11.56 6.97
CA PRO A 58 6.07 13.00 7.23
C PRO A 58 4.66 13.34 7.73
N GLU A 59 4.56 14.28 8.68
CA GLU A 59 3.29 14.71 9.26
C GLU A 59 2.26 15.18 8.21
N PRO A 60 2.61 15.94 7.16
CA PRO A 60 1.66 16.33 6.12
C PRO A 60 1.02 15.13 5.41
N VAL A 61 1.80 14.06 5.21
CA VAL A 61 1.33 12.82 4.56
C VAL A 61 0.43 12.04 5.52
N ARG A 62 0.80 11.95 6.80
CA ARG A 62 -0.05 11.32 7.82
C ARG A 62 -1.39 12.01 7.96
N ASN A 63 -1.41 13.33 7.95
CA ASN A 63 -2.64 14.10 8.04
C ASN A 63 -3.51 13.91 6.79
N ARG A 64 -2.91 13.91 5.60
CA ARG A 64 -3.61 13.70 4.32
C ARG A 64 -4.34 12.36 4.24
N TYR A 65 -3.73 11.29 4.75
CA TYR A 65 -4.29 9.93 4.68
C TYR A 65 -4.77 9.40 6.04
N SER A 66 -5.06 10.29 6.98
CA SER A 66 -5.44 9.94 8.36
C SER A 66 -6.69 9.04 8.43
N ASP A 67 -7.60 9.16 7.46
CA ASP A 67 -8.81 8.35 7.30
C ASP A 67 -8.55 6.93 6.78
N ARG A 68 -7.36 6.66 6.22
CA ARG A 68 -6.97 5.40 5.56
C ARG A 68 -5.76 4.74 6.19
N ILE A 69 -5.28 5.30 7.30
CA ILE A 69 -4.12 4.83 8.03
C ILE A 69 -4.51 3.69 8.96
N HIS A 70 -3.86 2.54 8.77
CA HIS A 70 -3.98 1.35 9.61
C HIS A 70 -2.66 1.11 10.32
N ARG A 71 -2.50 1.77 11.48
CA ARG A 71 -1.29 1.66 12.27
C ARG A 71 -1.20 0.30 12.96
N VAL A 72 -0.11 -0.43 12.70
CA VAL A 72 0.18 -1.71 13.32
C VAL A 72 1.52 -1.59 14.07
N LYS A 73 1.45 -1.60 15.41
CA LYS A 73 2.59 -1.37 16.30
C LYS A 73 3.52 -2.57 16.48
N ASP A 74 3.15 -3.73 15.93
CA ASP A 74 3.98 -4.92 15.98
C ASP A 74 5.33 -4.67 15.29
N GLN A 75 6.42 -4.91 16.01
CA GLN A 75 7.79 -4.73 15.53
C GLN A 75 8.45 -6.06 15.15
N GLU A 76 7.80 -7.20 15.41
CA GLU A 76 8.31 -8.52 15.07
C GLU A 76 8.03 -8.87 13.59
N THR A 77 7.11 -8.14 12.95
CA THR A 77 6.74 -8.34 11.54
C THR A 77 7.06 -7.12 10.68
N ASN A 78 7.40 -7.35 9.41
CA ASN A 78 7.66 -6.25 8.47
C ASN A 78 6.36 -5.66 7.90
N ASP A 79 6.42 -4.45 7.34
CA ASP A 79 5.23 -3.75 6.85
C ASP A 79 4.51 -4.46 5.71
N LEU A 80 5.24 -5.21 4.87
CA LEU A 80 4.61 -6.05 3.85
C LEU A 80 3.77 -7.16 4.49
N THR A 81 4.26 -7.82 5.54
CA THR A 81 3.50 -8.81 6.31
C THR A 81 2.28 -8.17 6.97
N LYS A 82 2.44 -6.99 7.59
CA LYS A 82 1.32 -6.22 8.17
C LYS A 82 0.26 -5.90 7.12
N ALA A 83 0.66 -5.41 5.95
CA ALA A 83 -0.23 -5.09 4.84
C ALA A 83 -0.95 -6.33 4.31
N VAL A 84 -0.24 -7.45 4.12
CA VAL A 84 -0.84 -8.72 3.70
C VAL A 84 -1.86 -9.23 4.72
N ASN A 85 -1.56 -9.14 6.01
CA ASN A 85 -2.49 -9.53 7.06
C ASN A 85 -3.72 -8.62 7.08
N TYR A 86 -3.54 -7.32 6.90
CA TYR A 86 -4.63 -6.36 6.78
C TYR A 86 -5.57 -6.68 5.61
N VAL A 87 -5.05 -6.91 4.40
CA VAL A 87 -5.92 -7.22 3.25
C VAL A 87 -6.63 -8.57 3.40
N LYS A 88 -6.04 -9.53 4.13
CA LYS A 88 -6.72 -10.78 4.49
C LYS A 88 -7.92 -10.55 5.39
N THR A 89 -7.87 -9.60 6.34
CA THR A 89 -9.04 -9.30 7.19
C THR A 89 -10.18 -8.67 6.40
N LEU A 90 -9.89 -8.00 5.27
CA LEU A 90 -10.86 -7.49 4.32
C LEU A 90 -11.45 -8.58 3.39
N GLY A 91 -10.95 -9.82 3.47
CA GLY A 91 -11.43 -10.95 2.67
C GLY A 91 -10.73 -11.13 1.32
N PHE A 92 -9.68 -10.37 1.03
CA PHE A 92 -8.87 -10.60 -0.17
C PHE A 92 -8.07 -11.90 -0.04
N ARG A 93 -8.08 -12.71 -1.11
CA ARG A 93 -7.38 -14.01 -1.19
C ARG A 93 -6.40 -14.09 -2.36
N GLU A 94 -6.56 -13.23 -3.37
CA GLU A 94 -5.77 -13.14 -4.61
C GLU A 94 -5.67 -11.69 -5.10
#